data_AF-A0A177K8U6-F1
#
_entry.id   AF-A0A177K8U6-F1
#
_cell.length_a   1.000
_cell.length_b   1.000
_cell.length_c   1.000
_cell.angle_alpha   90.00
_cell.angle_beta   90.00
_cell.angle_gamma   90.00
#
_symmetry.space_group_name_H-M   'P 1'
#
loop_
_entity.id
_entity.type
_entity.pdbx_description
1 polymer ?
#
loop_
_entity_poly.entity_id
_entity_poly.type
_entity_poly.pdbx_seq_one_letter_code
_entity_poly.pdbx_strand_id
1 'polypeptide(L)'
;MMDDRETDRARRDILLAYIAVMDRPEELLAVCANASGDADDVRRAIERAFEISAVAADAILSMPVRRFTPAERKRIQDELATLDAGAT
;
A
#
# COMPACT_ATOMS: atom_id res chain seq x y z
N MET A 1 -17.45 -12.34 -13.34
CA MET A 1 -16.15 -11.93 -13.94
C MET A 1 -15.91 -10.53 -13.44
N MET A 2 -14.94 -10.33 -12.54
CA MET A 2 -14.44 -8.98 -12.26
C MET A 2 -13.84 -8.45 -13.57
N ASP A 3 -14.25 -7.26 -13.98
CA ASP A 3 -13.73 -6.61 -15.18
C ASP A 3 -12.22 -6.40 -15.00
N ASP A 4 -11.42 -6.72 -16.02
CA ASP A 4 -9.94 -6.64 -15.97
C ASP A 4 -9.49 -5.26 -15.42
N ARG A 5 -10.21 -4.20 -15.80
CA ARG A 5 -9.98 -2.81 -15.38
C ARG A 5 -10.27 -2.54 -13.90
N GLU A 6 -11.18 -3.28 -13.28
CA GLU A 6 -11.43 -3.17 -11.84
C GLU A 6 -10.26 -3.77 -11.05
N THR A 7 -9.72 -4.88 -11.55
CA THR A 7 -8.53 -5.54 -10.99
C THR A 7 -7.30 -4.65 -11.13
N ASP A 8 -7.08 -4.03 -12.29
CA ASP A 8 -5.97 -3.10 -12.52
C ASP A 8 -6.05 -1.86 -11.62
N ARG A 9 -7.25 -1.30 -11.43
CA ARG A 9 -7.44 -0.15 -10.53
C ARG A 9 -7.16 -0.51 -9.08
N ALA A 10 -7.65 -1.65 -8.61
CA ALA A 10 -7.37 -2.12 -7.25
C ALA A 10 -5.87 -2.37 -7.05
N ARG A 11 -5.19 -2.95 -8.05
CA ARG A 11 -3.76 -3.19 -8.00
C ARG A 11 -2.96 -1.90 -8.00
N ARG A 12 -3.34 -0.94 -8.84
CA ARG A 12 -2.75 0.41 -8.86
C ARG A 12 -2.86 1.10 -7.50
N ASP A 13 -4.03 1.03 -6.86
CA ASP A 13 -4.28 1.63 -5.54
C ASP A 13 -3.32 1.06 -4.48
N ILE A 14 -3.14 -0.27 -4.46
CA ILE A 14 -2.20 -0.94 -3.56
C ILE A 14 -0.75 -0.51 -3.82
N LEU A 15 -0.33 -0.43 -5.09
CA LEU A 15 1.06 -0.04 -5.42
C LEU A 15 1.34 1.42 -5.04
N LEU A 16 0.38 2.33 -5.23
CA LEU A 16 0.49 3.71 -4.78
C LEU A 16 0.60 3.80 -3.26
N ALA A 17 -0.22 3.04 -2.54
CA ALA A 17 -0.15 2.96 -1.08
C ALA A 17 1.20 2.41 -0.59
N TYR A 18 1.74 1.40 -1.26
CA TYR A 18 3.08 0.87 -0.98
C TYR A 18 4.17 1.92 -1.12
N ILE A 19 4.15 2.71 -2.20
CA ILE A 19 5.12 3.78 -2.39
C ILE A 19 4.98 4.84 -1.29
N ALA A 20 3.75 5.23 -0.93
CA ALA A 20 3.49 6.22 0.09
C ALA A 20 4.02 5.82 1.48
N VAL A 21 3.78 4.57 1.90
CA VAL A 21 4.31 4.08 3.19
C VAL A 21 5.82 3.84 3.16
N MET A 22 6.37 3.45 2.01
CA MET A 22 7.82 3.30 1.87
C MET A 22 8.53 4.64 1.97
N ASP A 23 7.91 5.74 1.52
CA ASP A 23 8.48 7.09 1.64
C ASP A 23 8.57 7.55 3.11
N ARG A 24 7.62 7.10 3.94
CA ARG A 24 7.49 7.47 5.35
C ARG A 24 7.38 6.23 6.26
N PRO A 25 8.43 5.37 6.30
CA PRO A 25 8.34 4.09 7.01
C PRO A 25 8.29 4.27 8.54
N GLU A 26 8.90 5.35 9.04
CA GLU A 26 8.88 5.71 10.45
C GLU A 26 7.46 6.11 10.91
N GLU A 27 6.72 6.82 10.06
CA GLU A 27 5.32 7.19 10.31
C GLU A 27 4.44 5.94 10.36
N LEU A 28 4.62 4.99 9.42
CA LEU A 28 3.88 3.72 9.43
C LEU A 28 4.14 2.96 10.74
N LEU A 29 5.41 2.85 11.14
CA LEU A 29 5.76 2.16 12.38
C LEU A 29 5.18 2.86 13.60
N ALA A 30 5.20 4.20 13.63
CA ALA A 30 4.60 4.98 14.70
C ALA A 30 3.07 4.79 14.77
N VAL A 31 2.39 4.76 13.63
CA VAL A 31 0.94 4.49 13.56
C VAL A 31 0.63 3.10 14.13
N CYS A 32 1.38 2.07 13.71
CA CYS A 32 1.21 0.71 14.22
C CYS A 32 1.53 0.60 15.72
N ALA A 33 2.56 1.30 16.19
CA ALA A 33 2.98 1.26 17.60
C ALA A 33 2.01 1.99 18.54
N ASN A 34 1.31 3.02 18.04
CA ASN A 34 0.37 3.81 18.84
C ASN A 34 -1.09 3.38 18.68
N ALA A 35 -1.39 2.53 17.69
CA ALA A 35 -2.72 1.98 17.52
C ALA A 35 -3.11 1.18 18.78
N SER A 36 -4.13 1.67 19.48
CA SER A 36 -4.66 1.03 20.68
C SER A 36 -5.87 0.19 20.26
N GLY A 37 -5.67 -1.10 19.99
CA GLY A 37 -6.77 -1.98 19.60
C GLY A 37 -6.31 -3.23 18.83
N ASP A 38 -7.28 -3.88 18.20
CA ASP A 38 -7.09 -5.08 17.39
C ASP A 38 -6.63 -4.73 15.96
N ALA A 39 -6.42 -5.75 15.13
CA ALA A 39 -5.98 -5.57 13.74
C ALA A 39 -6.85 -4.59 12.92
N ASP A 40 -8.15 -4.50 13.22
CA ASP A 40 -9.05 -3.55 12.56
C ASP A 40 -8.76 -2.09 12.95
N ASP A 41 -8.43 -1.81 14.21
CA ASP A 41 -8.05 -0.47 14.66
C ASP A 41 -6.75 -0.01 14.00
N VAL A 42 -5.77 -0.92 13.87
CA VAL A 42 -4.51 -0.65 13.15
C VAL A 42 -4.79 -0.33 11.69
N ARG A 43 -5.64 -1.14 11.03
CA ARG A 43 -6.06 -0.93 9.63
C ARG A 43 -6.72 0.43 9.43
N ARG A 44 -7.59 0.85 10.36
CA ARG A 44 -8.26 2.15 10.27
C ARG A 44 -7.32 3.32 10.57
N ALA A 45 -6.30 3.12 11.41
CA ALA A 45 -5.30 4.14 11.72
C ALA A 45 -4.39 4.39 10.50
N ILE A 46 -3.74 3.33 9.99
CA ILE A 46 -3.69 2.95 8.57
C ILE A 46 -4.25 3.93 7.52
N GLU A 47 -5.49 3.61 7.15
CA GLU A 47 -6.34 4.33 6.20
C GLU A 47 -6.34 5.84 6.43
N ARG A 48 -6.43 6.28 7.70
CA ARG A 48 -6.51 7.71 8.03
C ARG A 48 -5.18 8.43 7.89
N ALA A 49 -4.08 7.81 8.29
CA ALA A 49 -2.75 8.44 8.27
C ALA A 49 -2.21 8.60 6.84
N PHE A 50 -2.49 7.62 5.98
CA PHE A 50 -1.99 7.61 4.60
C PHE A 50 -3.06 7.97 3.56
N GLU A 51 -4.31 8.21 3.97
CA GLU A 51 -5.45 8.52 3.10
C GLU A 51 -5.68 7.47 2.01
N ILE A 52 -5.57 6.19 2.40
CA ILE A 52 -5.66 5.03 1.50
C ILE A 52 -6.90 4.19 1.76
N SER A 53 -7.23 3.32 0.79
CA SER A 53 -8.36 2.40 0.91
C SER A 53 -8.12 1.30 1.96
N ALA A 54 -9.22 0.74 2.48
CA ALA A 54 -9.20 -0.43 3.35
C ALA A 54 -8.41 -1.62 2.79
N VAL A 55 -8.54 -1.86 1.48
CA VAL A 55 -7.84 -2.95 0.78
C VAL A 55 -6.34 -2.68 0.75
N ALA A 56 -5.93 -1.44 0.46
CA ALA A 56 -4.54 -1.06 0.45
C ALA A 56 -3.91 -1.10 1.86
N ALA A 57 -4.65 -0.67 2.88
CA ALA A 57 -4.20 -0.74 4.28
C ALA A 57 -3.96 -2.18 4.74
N ASP A 58 -4.86 -3.12 4.37
CA ASP A 58 -4.67 -4.55 4.65
C ASP A 58 -3.46 -5.14 3.91
N ALA A 59 -3.27 -4.73 2.65
CA ALA A 59 -2.11 -5.12 1.85
C ALA A 59 -0.78 -4.61 2.43
N ILE A 60 -0.80 -3.44 3.11
CA ILE A 60 0.36 -2.88 3.83
C ILE A 60 0.63 -3.66 5.11
N LEU A 61 -0.40 -3.98 5.90
CA LEU A 61 -0.26 -4.77 7.12
C LEU A 61 0.32 -6.17 6.84
N SER A 62 -0.02 -6.72 5.67
CA SER A 62 0.52 -8.01 5.20
C SER A 62 1.89 -7.91 4.51
N MET A 63 2.48 -6.71 4.41
CA MET A 63 3.73 -6.50 3.67
C MET A 63 4.95 -7.01 4.45
N PRO A 64 5.79 -7.88 3.85
CA PRO A 64 7.07 -8.25 4.44
C PRO A 64 8.06 -7.08 4.50
N VAL A 65 8.74 -6.89 5.64
CA VAL A 65 9.73 -5.80 5.87
C VAL A 65 10.81 -5.74 4.78
N ARG A 66 11.19 -6.86 4.15
CA ARG A 66 12.13 -6.89 3.02
C ARG A 66 11.71 -6.04 1.81
N ARG A 67 10.43 -5.72 1.68
CA ARG A 67 9.89 -4.87 0.60
C ARG A 67 10.28 -3.40 0.73
N PHE A 68 10.72 -2.95 1.90
CA PHE A 68 11.22 -1.58 2.09
C PHE A 68 12.62 -1.35 1.50
N THR A 69 13.28 -2.40 0.99
CA THR A 69 14.59 -2.26 0.35
C THR A 69 14.50 -1.43 -0.94
N PRO A 70 15.56 -0.70 -1.33
CA PRO A 70 15.56 0.10 -2.55
C PRO A 70 15.25 -0.71 -3.82
N ALA A 71 15.69 -1.97 -3.87
CA ALA A 71 15.44 -2.86 -5.00
C ALA A 71 13.95 -3.19 -5.15
N GLU A 72 13.28 -3.52 -4.04
CA GLU A 72 11.84 -3.82 -4.05
C GLU A 72 11.00 -2.57 -4.31
N ARG A 73 11.39 -1.42 -3.75
CA ARG A 73 10.76 -0.13 -4.08
C ARG A 73 10.80 0.15 -5.57
N LYS A 74 11.98 0.00 -6.19
CA LYS A 74 12.14 0.20 -7.63
C LYS A 74 11.22 -0.73 -8.43
N ARG A 75 11.14 -2.02 -8.07
CA ARG A 75 10.22 -2.96 -8.73
C ARG A 75 8.76 -2.54 -8.65
N ILE A 76 8.31 -2.03 -7.50
CA ILE A 76 6.94 -1.53 -7.32
C ILE A 76 6.69 -0.29 -8.20
N GLN A 77 7.67 0.60 -8.31
CA GLN A 77 7.59 1.77 -9.18
C GLN A 77 7.55 1.38 -10.66
N ASP A 78 8.37 0.43 -11.09
CA ASP A 78 8.38 -0.11 -12.46
C ASP A 78 7.03 -0.81 -12.79
N GLU A 79 6.46 -1.56 -11.84
CA GLU A 79 5.15 -2.20 -11.99
C GLU A 79 4.02 -1.18 -12.14
N LEU A 80 4.03 -0.13 -11.30
CA LEU A 80 3.07 0.96 -11.38
C LEU A 80 3.17 1.70 -12.72
N ALA A 81 4.39 2.00 -13.18
CA ALA A 81 4.61 2.65 -14.47
C ALA A 81 4.10 1.80 -15.64
N THR A 82 4.23 0.47 -15.55
CA THR A 82 3.71 -0.47 -16.55
C THR A 82 2.17 -0.46 -16.58
N LEU A 83 1.53 -0.47 -15.41
CA LEU A 83 0.07 -0.39 -15.29
C LEU A 83 -0.48 0.95 -15.83
N ASP A 84 0.19 2.06 -15.54
CA ASP A 84 -0.17 3.39 -16.05
C ASP A 84 -0.02 3.46 -17.59
N ALA A 85 1.04 2.87 -18.14
CA ALA A 85 1.26 2.84 -19.58
C ALA A 85 0.24 1.96 -20.34
N GLY A 86 -0.24 0.88 -19.72
CA GLY A 86 -1.25 -0.02 -20.29
C GLY A 86 -2.70 0.49 -20.15
N ALA A 87 -2.92 1.53 -19.34
CA ALA A 87 -4.24 2.14 -19.13
C ALA A 87 -4.58 3.29 -20.11
N THR A 88 -3.67 3.61 -21.04
CA THR A 88 -3.81 4.63 -22.10
C THR A 88 -4.18 3.99 -23.42
#